data_AF-A0A327SR79-F1
#
_entry.id   AF-A0A327SR79-F1
#
_cell.length_a   1.000
_cell.length_b   1.000
_cell.length_c   1.000
_cell.angle_alpha   90.00
_cell.angle_beta   90.00
_cell.angle_gamma   90.00
#
_symmetry.space_group_name_H-M   'P 1'
#
loop_
_entity.id
_entity.type
_entity.pdbx_description
1 polymer ?
#
loop_
_entity_poly.entity_id
_entity_poly.type
_entity_poly.pdbx_seq_one_letter_code
_entity_poly.pdbx_strand_id
1 'polypeptide(L)'
;MPRPVRVAIVGAGPAGICAADAPVKSDLAGDPGVSVDLFERMPAPFGLIRYGAAPDHPRTKDIVTALQQVLDKPQVRLFGDVDHPGGIGLDDLHRFYDAVIFSTGANADRDLDVPGIGLDSSYGAADFASWYDGHRTSRATGRWRRSGSRCRASPWTSRGSSPRPATSC
;
A
#
# COMPACT_ATOMS: atom_id res chain seq x y z
N MET A 1 3.30 -1.27 39.59
CA MET A 1 3.11 -0.03 38.80
C MET A 1 2.42 -0.40 37.51
N PRO A 2 1.39 0.34 37.09
CA PRO A 2 0.78 0.11 35.78
C PRO A 2 1.82 0.42 34.69
N ARG A 3 1.90 -0.45 33.68
CA ARG A 3 2.80 -0.27 32.52
C ARG A 3 2.06 0.42 31.38
N PRO A 4 2.75 1.12 30.47
CA PRO A 4 2.12 1.72 29.31
C PRO A 4 1.37 0.66 28.50
N VAL A 5 0.22 1.04 27.92
CA VAL A 5 -0.49 0.21 26.96
C VAL A 5 0.34 0.13 25.68
N ARG A 6 0.54 -1.06 25.14
CA ARG A 6 1.31 -1.27 23.91
C ARG A 6 0.40 -1.71 22.78
N VAL A 7 0.39 -0.95 21.69
CA VAL A 7 -0.44 -1.24 20.50
C VAL A 7 0.48 -1.51 19.31
N ALA A 8 0.31 -2.66 18.67
CA ALA A 8 0.93 -2.95 17.38
C ALA A 8 -0.04 -2.63 16.24
N ILE A 9 0.46 -2.00 15.19
CA ILE A 9 -0.31 -1.70 13.98
C ILE A 9 0.43 -2.28 12.78
N VAL A 10 -0.21 -3.17 12.04
CA VAL A 10 0.37 -3.82 10.85
C VAL A 10 -0.09 -3.09 9.59
N GLY A 11 0.81 -2.33 8.99
CA GLY A 11 0.64 -1.48 7.82
C GLY A 11 0.70 0.01 8.16
N ALA A 12 1.65 0.74 7.59
CA ALA A 12 1.86 2.18 7.78
C ALA A 12 1.26 3.02 6.64
N GLY A 13 0.10 2.60 6.12
CA GLY A 13 -0.74 3.41 5.25
C GLY A 13 -1.55 4.46 6.04
N PRO A 14 -2.43 5.22 5.36
CA PRO A 14 -3.28 6.24 6.01
C PRO A 14 -4.10 5.66 7.16
N ALA A 15 -4.69 4.49 6.96
CA ALA A 15 -5.50 3.82 7.98
C ALA A 15 -4.69 3.52 9.25
N GLY A 16 -3.48 2.96 9.10
CA GLY A 16 -2.63 2.61 10.23
C GLY A 16 -2.09 3.82 10.97
N ILE A 17 -1.65 4.86 10.24
CA ILE A 17 -1.15 6.10 10.84
C ILE A 17 -2.29 6.85 11.55
N CYS A 18 -3.48 6.94 10.95
CA CYS A 18 -4.65 7.52 11.64
C CYS A 18 -5.06 6.71 12.86
N ALA A 19 -4.97 5.38 12.81
CA ALA A 19 -5.24 4.52 13.98
C ALA A 19 -4.20 4.72 15.09
N ALA A 20 -2.94 5.01 14.75
CA ALA A 20 -1.89 5.34 15.73
C ALA A 20 -2.16 6.65 16.46
N ASP A 21 -2.82 7.60 15.79
CA ASP A 21 -3.14 8.92 16.35
C ASP A 21 -4.21 8.86 17.45
N ALA A 22 -5.16 7.94 17.34
CA ALA A 22 -6.31 7.81 18.24
C ALA A 22 -5.92 7.55 19.72
N PRO A 23 -5.12 6.53 20.06
CA PRO A 23 -4.77 6.27 21.45
C PRO A 23 -3.91 7.39 22.05
N VAL A 24 -3.06 8.04 21.26
CA VAL A 24 -2.21 9.16 21.70
C VAL A 24 -3.02 10.42 22.05
N LYS A 25 -4.25 10.56 21.52
CA LYS A 25 -5.18 11.65 21.82
C LYS A 25 -6.25 11.28 22.85
N SER A 26 -6.25 10.04 23.34
CA SER A 26 -7.25 9.53 24.28
C SER A 26 -6.78 9.66 25.73
N ASP A 27 -7.64 9.28 26.68
CA ASP A 27 -7.30 9.24 28.11
C ASP A 27 -6.11 8.30 28.42
N LEU A 28 -5.77 7.38 27.50
CA LEU A 28 -4.58 6.53 27.59
C LEU A 28 -3.26 7.31 27.46
N ALA A 29 -3.31 8.59 27.08
CA ALA A 29 -2.13 9.44 27.00
C ALA A 29 -1.58 9.85 28.38
N GLY A 30 -2.39 9.74 29.45
CA GLY A 30 -1.97 9.97 30.83
C GLY A 30 -1.14 8.82 31.41
N ASP A 31 -0.45 9.04 32.52
CA ASP A 31 0.44 8.05 33.19
C ASP A 31 -0.27 6.71 33.44
N PRO A 32 0.24 5.55 32.95
CA PRO A 32 1.58 5.27 32.39
C PRO A 32 1.77 5.52 30.89
N GLY A 33 0.72 5.93 30.17
CA GLY A 33 0.77 6.31 28.77
C GLY A 33 0.47 5.17 27.80
N VAL A 34 0.67 5.46 26.52
CA VAL A 34 0.55 4.51 25.41
C VAL A 34 1.81 4.54 24.54
N SER A 35 2.19 3.38 24.03
CA SER A 35 3.24 3.21 23.03
C SER A 35 2.65 2.48 21.83
N VAL A 36 2.87 3.03 20.64
CA VAL A 36 2.35 2.51 19.38
C VAL A 36 3.52 2.17 18.45
N ASP A 37 3.55 0.92 17.99
CA ASP A 37 4.54 0.43 17.05
C ASP A 37 3.84 0.09 15.71
N LEU A 38 4.21 0.81 14.65
CA LEU A 38 3.78 0.52 13.29
C LEU A 38 4.79 -0.39 12.61
N PHE A 39 4.31 -1.49 12.02
CA PHE A 39 5.08 -2.40 11.21
C PHE A 39 4.71 -2.22 9.74
N GLU A 40 5.68 -1.92 8.91
CA GLU A 40 5.49 -1.72 7.47
C GLU A 40 6.40 -2.65 6.69
N ARG A 41 5.82 -3.36 5.73
CA ARG A 41 6.54 -4.27 4.86
C ARG A 41 7.50 -3.52 3.95
N MET A 42 7.14 -2.30 3.54
CA MET A 42 7.96 -1.46 2.68
C MET A 42 8.98 -0.64 3.49
N PRO A 43 10.10 -0.21 2.88
CA PRO A 43 11.07 0.65 3.56
C PRO A 43 10.53 2.04 3.92
N ALA A 44 9.59 2.56 3.12
CA ALA A 44 9.00 3.87 3.32
C ALA A 44 7.49 3.76 3.62
N PRO A 45 6.95 4.58 4.53
CA PRO A 45 5.55 4.54 4.93
C PRO A 45 4.64 5.18 3.87
N PHE A 46 3.37 5.37 4.25
CA PHE A 46 2.27 6.02 3.52
C PHE A 46 1.49 5.13 2.54
N GLY A 47 1.88 3.86 2.38
CA GLY A 47 1.15 2.87 1.57
C GLY A 47 0.81 3.40 0.18
N LEU A 48 -0.45 3.27 -0.25
CA LEU A 48 -0.90 3.68 -1.58
C LEU A 48 -0.75 5.17 -1.90
N ILE A 49 -0.63 6.07 -0.92
CA ILE A 49 -0.31 7.48 -1.23
C ILE A 49 1.06 7.57 -1.91
N ARG A 50 1.99 6.71 -1.50
CA ARG A 50 3.34 6.63 -2.07
C ARG A 50 3.42 5.67 -3.25
N TYR A 51 2.74 4.54 -3.16
CA TYR A 51 2.93 3.39 -4.06
C TYR A 51 1.73 3.06 -4.95
N GLY A 52 0.76 3.95 -5.08
CA GLY A 52 -0.38 3.74 -5.99
C GLY A 52 -1.05 5.03 -6.50
N ALA A 53 -0.91 6.14 -5.79
CA ALA A 53 -1.41 7.43 -6.24
C ALA A 53 -0.62 7.90 -7.47
N ALA A 54 -1.35 8.11 -8.57
CA ALA A 54 -0.79 8.52 -9.84
C ALA A 54 0.12 9.76 -9.71
N PRO A 55 1.24 9.81 -10.45
CA PRO A 55 2.28 10.82 -10.27
C PRO A 55 1.83 12.25 -10.60
N ASP A 56 0.78 12.38 -11.42
CA ASP A 56 0.15 13.63 -11.85
C ASP A 56 -0.89 14.19 -10.86
N HIS A 57 -1.08 13.54 -9.70
CA HIS A 57 -1.99 13.98 -8.64
C HIS A 57 -1.23 14.48 -7.40
N PRO A 58 -0.49 15.62 -7.47
CA PRO A 58 0.33 16.10 -6.37
C PRO A 58 -0.49 16.51 -5.14
N ARG A 59 -1.72 17.03 -5.32
CA ARG A 59 -2.62 17.40 -4.21
C ARG A 59 -2.96 16.23 -3.29
N THR A 60 -3.07 15.01 -3.83
CA THR A 60 -3.34 13.82 -3.00
C THR A 60 -2.16 13.49 -2.08
N LYS A 61 -0.96 14.02 -2.37
CA LYS A 61 0.25 13.83 -1.55
C LYS A 61 0.36 14.84 -0.41
N ASP A 62 -0.45 15.90 -0.38
CA ASP A 62 -0.42 16.91 0.70
C ASP A 62 -0.76 16.30 2.06
N ILE A 63 -1.56 15.21 2.08
CA ILE A 63 -1.88 14.47 3.30
C ILE A 63 -0.64 13.86 3.98
N VAL A 64 0.46 13.66 3.24
CA VAL A 64 1.72 13.12 3.79
C VAL A 64 2.23 14.01 4.91
N THR A 65 2.07 15.34 4.83
CA THR A 65 2.47 16.25 5.91
C THR A 65 1.70 15.97 7.19
N ALA A 66 0.38 15.77 7.11
CA ALA A 66 -0.44 15.44 8.27
C ALA A 66 -0.10 14.06 8.86
N LEU A 67 0.17 13.07 8.01
CA LEU A 67 0.59 11.74 8.45
C LEU A 67 1.99 11.77 9.10
N GLN A 68 2.90 12.59 8.57
CA GLN A 68 4.23 12.77 9.15
C GLN A 68 4.14 13.35 10.57
N GLN A 69 3.26 14.32 10.82
CA GLN A 69 3.04 14.87 12.16
C GLN A 69 2.61 13.82 13.19
N VAL A 70 1.91 12.76 12.76
CA VAL A 70 1.56 11.64 13.64
C VAL A 70 2.77 10.76 13.91
N LEU A 71 3.58 10.46 12.88
CA LEU A 71 4.80 9.67 13.00
C LEU A 71 5.89 10.37 13.84
N ASP A 72 5.89 11.71 13.88
CA ASP A 72 6.84 12.50 14.67
C ASP A 72 6.51 12.51 16.18
N LYS A 73 5.39 11.91 16.59
CA LYS A 73 5.01 11.83 18.00
C LYS A 73 5.92 10.86 18.77
N PRO A 74 6.35 11.19 19.99
CA PRO A 74 7.29 10.35 20.75
C PRO A 74 6.72 8.99 21.17
N GLN A 75 5.39 8.86 21.22
CA GLN A 75 4.70 7.60 21.52
C GLN A 75 4.68 6.63 20.33
N VAL A 76 4.95 7.12 19.12
CA VAL A 76 4.79 6.39 17.86
C VAL A 76 6.16 6.01 17.31
N ARG A 77 6.34 4.74 16.97
CA ARG A 77 7.55 4.22 16.32
C ARG A 77 7.19 3.49 15.04
N LEU A 78 7.99 3.68 14.01
CA LEU A 78 7.83 3.02 12.71
C LEU A 78 8.97 2.04 12.48
N PHE A 79 8.62 0.79 12.19
CA PHE A 79 9.53 -0.27 11.78
C PHE A 79 9.22 -0.65 10.33
N GLY A 80 10.02 -0.11 9.39
CA GLY A 80 9.96 -0.47 7.97
C GLY A 80 10.71 -1.76 7.67
N ASP A 81 10.48 -2.32 6.48
CA ASP A 81 11.02 -3.62 6.04
C ASP A 81 10.65 -4.79 6.99
N VAL A 82 9.52 -4.69 7.71
CA VAL A 82 8.98 -5.76 8.58
C VAL A 82 7.67 -6.27 8.01
N ASP A 83 7.68 -7.49 7.50
CA ASP A 83 6.51 -8.13 6.90
C ASP A 83 5.69 -8.96 7.91
N HIS A 84 4.39 -9.09 7.67
CA HIS A 84 3.52 -10.06 8.33
C HIS A 84 2.76 -10.87 7.27
N PRO A 85 2.74 -12.22 7.35
CA PRO A 85 3.32 -13.06 8.42
C PRO A 85 4.80 -13.41 8.22
N GLY A 86 5.46 -12.95 7.16
CA GLY A 86 6.81 -13.41 6.78
C GLY A 86 7.97 -12.94 7.68
N GLY A 87 7.78 -11.85 8.43
CA GLY A 87 8.80 -11.28 9.34
C GLY A 87 8.40 -11.36 10.82
N ILE A 88 7.18 -10.95 11.16
CA ILE A 88 6.63 -11.02 12.52
C ILE A 88 5.34 -11.85 12.55
N GLY A 89 5.29 -12.85 13.42
CA GLY A 89 4.14 -13.73 13.59
C GLY A 89 3.02 -13.10 14.42
N LEU A 90 1.79 -13.59 14.26
CA LEU A 90 0.66 -13.15 15.08
C LEU A 90 0.87 -13.49 16.57
N ASP A 91 1.46 -14.66 16.86
CA ASP A 91 1.74 -15.09 18.23
C ASP A 91 2.76 -14.16 18.92
N ASP A 92 3.77 -13.68 18.18
CA ASP A 92 4.72 -12.69 18.70
C ASP A 92 4.00 -11.37 19.02
N LEU A 93 3.13 -10.90 18.12
CA LEU A 93 2.34 -9.69 18.34
C LEU A 93 1.47 -9.82 19.59
N HIS A 94 0.77 -10.94 19.77
CA HIS A 94 -0.03 -11.20 20.97
C HIS A 94 0.80 -11.32 22.25
N ARG A 95 2.04 -11.80 22.16
CA ARG A 95 2.94 -11.92 23.30
C ARG A 95 3.45 -10.56 23.79
N PHE A 96 3.70 -9.62 22.88
CA PHE A 96 4.38 -8.36 23.21
C PHE A 96 3.46 -7.14 23.30
N TYR A 97 2.25 -7.21 22.75
CA TYR A 97 1.32 -6.08 22.66
C TYR A 97 -0.03 -6.40 23.32
N ASP A 98 -0.65 -5.38 23.90
CA ASP A 98 -1.97 -5.49 24.51
C ASP A 98 -3.08 -5.48 23.45
N ALA A 99 -2.83 -4.85 22.30
CA ALA A 99 -3.73 -4.81 21.17
C ALA A 99 -2.97 -4.85 19.83
N VAL A 100 -3.60 -5.44 18.81
CA VAL A 100 -3.08 -5.53 17.45
C VAL A 100 -4.13 -5.01 16.48
N ILE A 101 -3.74 -4.09 15.60
CA ILE A 101 -4.59 -3.51 14.55
C ILE A 101 -4.02 -3.90 13.19
N PHE A 102 -4.85 -4.49 12.34
CA PHE A 102 -4.49 -4.76 10.94
C PHE A 102 -4.99 -3.65 10.03
N SER A 103 -4.06 -2.98 9.35
CA SER A 103 -4.30 -1.89 8.40
C SER A 103 -3.49 -2.09 7.11
N THR A 104 -3.39 -3.34 6.65
CA THR A 104 -2.56 -3.78 5.51
C THR A 104 -3.06 -3.30 4.15
N GLY A 105 -4.31 -2.80 4.08
CA GLY A 105 -4.95 -2.42 2.84
C GLY A 105 -5.18 -3.60 1.89
N ALA A 106 -5.46 -3.28 0.62
CA ALA A 106 -5.65 -4.25 -0.46
C ALA A 106 -4.67 -3.92 -1.60
N ASN A 107 -3.68 -4.81 -1.79
CA ASN A 107 -2.60 -4.61 -2.76
C ASN A 107 -2.76 -5.48 -4.02
N ALA A 108 -3.80 -6.30 -4.08
CA ALA A 108 -4.07 -7.21 -5.18
C ALA A 108 -5.28 -6.77 -5.98
N ASP A 109 -5.21 -6.97 -7.29
CA ASP A 109 -6.36 -6.84 -8.18
C ASP A 109 -7.42 -7.92 -7.86
N ARG A 110 -8.68 -7.61 -8.17
CA ARG A 110 -9.76 -8.60 -8.14
C ARG A 110 -9.73 -9.42 -9.42
N ASP A 111 -9.67 -10.74 -9.28
CA ASP A 111 -9.76 -11.64 -10.43
C ASP A 111 -11.12 -11.50 -11.15
N LEU A 112 -11.08 -11.57 -12.47
CA LEU A 112 -12.26 -11.52 -13.33
C LEU A 112 -12.34 -12.83 -14.12
N ASP A 113 -13.50 -13.48 -14.06
CA ASP A 113 -13.79 -14.67 -14.86
C ASP A 113 -14.41 -14.27 -16.20
N VAL A 114 -13.57 -13.80 -17.13
CA VAL A 114 -13.97 -13.41 -18.48
C VAL A 114 -13.05 -14.01 -19.53
N PRO A 115 -13.57 -14.44 -20.69
CA PRO A 115 -12.73 -14.93 -21.78
C PRO A 115 -11.67 -13.92 -22.18
N GLY A 116 -10.41 -14.36 -22.28
CA GLY A 116 -9.27 -13.52 -22.65
C GLY A 116 -8.55 -12.83 -21.49
N ILE A 117 -8.99 -12.99 -20.24
CA ILE A 117 -8.34 -12.35 -19.07
C ILE A 117 -6.86 -12.75 -18.92
N GLY A 118 -6.49 -13.96 -19.31
CA GLY A 118 -5.12 -14.49 -19.24
C GLY A 118 -4.25 -14.22 -20.47
N LEU A 119 -4.72 -13.43 -21.45
CA LEU A 119 -3.92 -13.10 -22.63
C LEU A 119 -2.69 -12.26 -22.25
N ASP A 120 -1.61 -12.40 -23.02
CA ASP A 120 -0.49 -11.48 -22.92
C ASP A 120 -0.97 -10.05 -23.14
N SER A 121 -0.51 -9.13 -22.29
CA SER A 121 -0.94 -7.72 -22.26
C SER A 121 -2.26 -7.44 -21.53
N SER A 122 -2.89 -8.46 -20.93
CA SER A 122 -3.99 -8.30 -19.98
C SER A 122 -3.44 -8.23 -18.56
N TYR A 123 -3.60 -7.09 -17.89
CA TYR A 123 -3.05 -6.87 -16.55
C TYR A 123 -4.03 -6.17 -15.63
N GLY A 124 -3.90 -6.44 -14.34
CA GLY A 124 -4.60 -5.72 -13.30
C GLY A 124 -4.11 -4.29 -13.16
N ALA A 125 -5.01 -3.40 -12.73
CA ALA A 125 -4.72 -1.99 -12.57
C ALA A 125 -3.75 -1.75 -11.39
N ALA A 126 -3.87 -2.52 -10.31
CA ALA A 126 -3.00 -2.40 -9.14
C ALA A 126 -1.56 -2.81 -9.48
N ASP A 127 -1.37 -3.87 -10.28
CA ASP A 127 -0.03 -4.28 -10.75
C ASP A 127 0.58 -3.22 -11.68
N PHE A 128 -0.22 -2.66 -12.59
CA PHE A 128 0.25 -1.57 -13.47
C PHE A 128 0.59 -0.29 -12.69
N ALA A 129 -0.23 0.08 -11.70
CA ALA A 129 0.03 1.23 -10.83
C ALA A 129 1.30 1.07 -10.01
N SER A 130 1.43 -0.08 -9.37
CA SER A 130 2.60 -0.48 -8.60
C SER A 130 3.89 -0.41 -9.43
N TRP A 131 3.83 -0.76 -10.72
CA TRP A 131 4.98 -0.68 -11.62
C TRP A 131 5.44 0.75 -11.87
N TYR A 132 4.54 1.67 -12.27
CA TYR A 132 4.96 3.03 -12.58
C TYR A 132 5.35 3.82 -11.33
N ASP A 133 4.80 3.48 -10.15
CA ASP A 133 5.14 4.08 -8.87
C ASP A 133 6.37 3.44 -8.19
N GLY A 134 6.99 2.44 -8.82
CA GLY A 134 8.25 1.86 -8.34
C GLY A 134 8.10 0.93 -7.12
N HIS A 135 6.94 0.30 -6.96
CA HIS A 135 6.72 -0.69 -5.90
C HIS A 135 7.56 -1.96 -6.15
N ARG A 136 8.32 -2.37 -5.13
CA ARG A 136 9.32 -3.46 -5.22
C ARG A 136 8.75 -4.82 -5.65
N THR A 137 7.48 -5.09 -5.37
CA THR A 137 6.85 -6.38 -5.68
C THR A 137 5.97 -6.34 -6.94
N SER A 138 6.03 -5.28 -7.75
CA SER A 138 5.26 -5.27 -9.00
C SER A 138 5.71 -6.43 -9.90
N ARG A 139 4.77 -7.28 -10.34
CA ARG A 139 5.06 -8.43 -11.22
C ARG A 139 5.56 -7.97 -12.59
N ALA A 140 5.28 -6.71 -12.89
CA ALA A 140 5.69 -5.95 -14.05
C ALA A 140 7.18 -5.53 -14.10
N THR A 141 7.95 -5.60 -13.00
CA THR A 141 9.32 -5.02 -12.92
C THR A 141 10.31 -5.55 -13.99
N GLY A 142 10.03 -6.69 -14.61
CA GLY A 142 10.81 -7.21 -15.76
C GLY A 142 10.07 -7.29 -17.10
N ARG A 143 8.74 -7.10 -17.13
CA ARG A 143 7.88 -7.37 -18.30
C ARG A 143 7.57 -6.10 -19.11
N TRP A 144 7.58 -4.95 -18.46
CA TRP A 144 7.31 -3.66 -19.10
C TRP A 144 8.61 -2.89 -19.33
N ARG A 145 9.23 -3.09 -20.51
CA ARG A 145 10.22 -2.12 -21.01
C ARG A 145 9.46 -0.88 -21.48
N ARG A 146 9.95 0.31 -21.15
CA ARG A 146 9.59 1.54 -21.88
C ARG A 146 10.12 1.39 -23.30
N SER A 147 9.39 0.72 -24.19
CA SER A 147 9.65 0.82 -25.61
C SER A 147 9.34 2.26 -26.00
N GLY A 148 10.35 3.02 -26.45
CA GLY A 148 10.20 4.41 -26.87
C GLY A 148 9.26 4.63 -28.07
N SER A 149 8.54 3.61 -28.53
CA SER A 149 7.47 3.73 -29.50
C SER A 149 6.19 4.18 -28.81
N ARG A 150 5.77 5.43 -29.06
CA ARG A 150 4.43 5.92 -28.72
C ARG A 150 3.39 4.96 -29.32
N CYS A 151 2.66 4.25 -28.47
CA CYS A 151 1.40 3.64 -28.89
C CYS A 151 0.47 4.78 -29.30
N ARG A 152 0.27 4.96 -30.61
CA ARG A 152 -0.75 5.86 -31.12
C ARG A 152 -2.08 5.12 -30.92
N ALA A 153 -2.87 5.56 -29.94
CA ALA A 153 -4.21 5.04 -29.75
C ALA A 153 -4.99 5.20 -31.06
N SER A 154 -5.37 4.08 -31.68
CA SER A 154 -6.31 4.11 -32.79
C SER A 154 -7.67 4.54 -32.22
N PRO A 155 -8.41 5.45 -32.85
CA PRO A 155 -9.74 5.80 -32.38
C PRO A 155 -10.61 4.53 -32.35
N TRP A 156 -11.20 4.23 -31.20
CA TRP A 156 -12.12 3.11 -31.04
C TRP A 156 -13.41 3.44 -31.81
N THR A 157 -13.49 3.05 -33.08
CA THR A 157 -14.71 3.18 -33.88
C THR A 157 -15.58 1.95 -33.67
N SER A 158 -16.73 2.16 -33.04
CA SER A 158 -17.75 1.14 -32.82
C SER A 158 -18.46 0.82 -34.15
N ARG A 159 -17.92 -0.10 -34.96
CA ARG A 159 -18.67 -0.75 -36.05
C ARG A 159 -18.01 -2.07 -36.47
N GLY A 160 -18.66 -3.17 -36.11
CA GLY A 160 -18.91 -4.35 -36.96
C GLY A 160 -17.74 -5.15 -37.55
N SER A 161 -17.67 -6.42 -37.10
CA SER A 161 -17.29 -7.62 -37.86
C SER A 161 -15.85 -7.80 -38.37
N SER A 162 -15.02 -8.46 -37.55
CA SER A 162 -14.16 -9.64 -37.85
C SER A 162 -12.83 -9.56 -37.09
N PRO A 163 -12.37 -10.66 -36.45
CA PRO A 163 -11.09 -10.66 -35.75
C PRO A 163 -9.97 -10.77 -36.78
N ARG A 164 -9.24 -9.67 -37.00
CA ARG A 164 -7.93 -9.72 -37.65
C ARG A 164 -6.87 -10.03 -36.58
N PRO A 165 -5.93 -10.95 -36.82
CA PRO A 165 -4.83 -11.17 -35.90
C PRO A 165 -4.00 -9.89 -35.82
N ALA A 166 -3.86 -9.35 -34.61
CA ALA A 166 -2.96 -8.26 -34.30
C ALA A 166 -1.52 -8.77 -34.42
N THR A 167 -1.01 -8.80 -35.66
CA THR A 167 0.40 -9.05 -35.93
C THR A 167 1.10 -7.70 -36.07
N SER A 168 2.16 -7.56 -35.29
CA SER A 168 3.21 -6.53 -35.31
C SER A 168 2.85 -5.08 -34.95
N CYS A 169 3.74 -4.52 -34.11
CA CYS A 169 3.88 -3.12 -33.76
C CYS A 169 3.89 -2.17 -34.97
#